data_AF-A0A520CTV0-F1
#
_entry.id   AF-A0A520CTV0-F1
#
_cell.length_a   1.000
_cell.length_b   1.000
_cell.length_c   1.000
_cell.angle_alpha   90.00
_cell.angle_beta   90.00
_cell.angle_gamma   90.00
#
_symmetry.space_group_name_H-M   'P 1'
#
loop_
_entity.id
_entity.type
_entity.pdbx_description
1 polymer ?
#
loop_
_entity_poly.entity_id
_entity_poly.type
_entity_poly.pdbx_seq_one_letter_code
_entity_poly.pdbx_strand_id
1 'polypeptide(L)'
;MPPGRCSKRTRPPSSELPRNEKTMTQQTSKRFLVIGRVGGKSLHKAWIEDTSCTRTWDLQLNAYGDTAAQIAAVDLPTVVDQGTKWDSLARHFRAHPELLDRYDYVMLPDDDLLMTARGINRIFEMAVAHDLTIAQPAMSMDSFVSYPVLMQCPGFSLRYTNHLECMSPCIKTSYMKTLLPIIEKYVCGWGADHIWALLMEDPAYKAAVLDEVTMTHTRAFYTGTLYDSFAKQGVNPFDEVKVVTALFENFPERTVVYGGLLSDGKRVGNTQVQLRNGMHLVLTALKTKTPYKIFRKGVGMLIQVFTQSAYRPTQLRLKKSSPDAFKSPETKIADLVA
;
A
#
# COMPACT_ATOMS: atom_id res chain seq x y z
N MET A 1 -1.17 -98.48 10.16
CA MET A 1 -0.53 -97.81 9.01
C MET A 1 -0.08 -96.41 9.44
N PRO A 2 1.13 -95.98 9.04
CA PRO A 2 1.74 -94.67 9.38
C PRO A 2 1.30 -93.59 8.36
N PRO A 3 1.97 -92.41 8.26
CA PRO A 3 2.16 -91.32 9.22
C PRO A 3 1.69 -89.95 8.63
N GLY A 4 1.80 -88.85 9.38
CA GLY A 4 1.57 -87.51 8.81
C GLY A 4 1.97 -86.35 9.72
N ARG A 5 3.28 -86.09 9.84
CA ARG A 5 3.83 -84.81 10.36
C ARG A 5 3.44 -83.69 9.41
N CYS A 6 2.97 -82.55 9.93
CA CYS A 6 3.26 -81.26 9.30
C CYS A 6 3.39 -80.11 10.33
N SER A 7 4.66 -79.78 10.59
CA SER A 7 5.23 -78.44 10.85
C SER A 7 4.38 -77.37 11.53
N LYS A 8 4.83 -76.98 12.73
CA LYS A 8 4.63 -75.68 13.34
C LYS A 8 4.97 -74.56 12.35
N ARG A 9 4.09 -73.55 12.23
CA ARG A 9 4.46 -72.18 11.83
C ARG A 9 3.79 -71.21 12.80
N THR A 10 4.59 -70.78 13.77
CA THR A 10 4.36 -69.60 14.60
C THR A 10 4.27 -68.36 13.69
N ARG A 11 3.16 -67.64 13.74
CA ARG A 11 3.05 -66.31 13.10
C ARG A 11 3.99 -65.34 13.84
N PRO A 12 4.77 -64.51 13.13
CA PRO A 12 5.53 -63.46 13.78
C PRO A 12 4.57 -62.38 14.32
N PRO A 13 4.97 -61.62 15.36
CA PRO A 13 4.19 -60.50 15.85
C PRO A 13 4.13 -59.44 14.74
N SER A 14 2.92 -58.97 14.44
CA SER A 14 2.71 -57.83 13.56
C SER A 14 3.35 -56.61 14.19
N SER A 15 4.48 -56.18 13.63
CA SER A 15 5.14 -54.91 13.92
C SER A 15 4.17 -53.77 13.64
N GLU A 16 3.74 -53.09 14.70
CA GLU A 16 3.14 -51.77 14.60
C GLU A 16 4.17 -50.83 13.95
N LEU A 17 3.92 -50.48 12.69
CA LEU A 17 4.61 -49.40 12.02
C LEU A 17 4.18 -48.10 12.72
N PRO A 18 5.11 -47.24 13.17
CA PRO A 18 4.74 -45.96 13.73
C PRO A 18 4.05 -45.16 12.62
N ARG A 19 2.77 -44.84 12.86
CA ARG A 19 1.97 -43.92 12.06
C ARG A 19 2.68 -42.59 12.15
N ASN A 20 3.45 -42.25 11.12
CA ASN A 20 4.13 -40.98 11.00
C ASN A 20 3.03 -39.92 10.76
N GLU A 21 2.39 -39.48 11.84
CA GLU A 21 1.60 -38.26 11.88
C GLU A 21 2.57 -37.12 11.57
N LYS A 22 2.76 -36.87 10.27
CA LYS A 22 3.07 -35.54 9.80
C LYS A 22 1.92 -34.69 10.30
N THR A 23 2.12 -34.03 11.43
CA THR A 23 1.36 -32.87 11.85
C THR A 23 1.51 -31.87 10.70
N MET A 24 0.64 -31.98 9.69
CA MET A 24 0.32 -30.86 8.83
C MET A 24 -0.33 -29.87 9.78
N THR A 25 0.49 -29.01 10.39
CA THR A 25 0.03 -27.70 10.80
C THR A 25 -0.60 -27.11 9.55
N GLN A 26 -1.93 -27.19 9.47
CA GLN A 26 -2.72 -26.45 8.51
C GLN A 26 -2.42 -24.99 8.80
N GLN A 27 -1.35 -24.49 8.18
CA GLN A 27 -0.98 -23.10 8.26
C GLN A 27 -2.12 -22.39 7.54
N THR A 28 -3.06 -21.88 8.32
CA THR A 28 -4.18 -21.09 7.81
C THR A 28 -3.55 -20.02 6.92
N SER A 29 -3.80 -20.09 5.61
CA SER A 29 -3.22 -19.14 4.67
C SER A 29 -3.56 -17.75 5.17
N LYS A 30 -2.54 -16.92 5.37
CA LYS A 30 -2.76 -15.53 5.77
C LYS A 30 -3.53 -14.81 4.65
N ARG A 31 -4.34 -13.84 5.05
CA ARG A 31 -5.28 -13.15 4.16
C ARG A 31 -4.68 -11.91 3.49
N PHE A 32 -3.54 -11.43 3.98
CA PHE A 32 -2.96 -10.16 3.57
C PHE A 32 -1.51 -10.32 3.12
N LEU A 33 -1.07 -9.46 2.20
CA LEU A 33 0.28 -9.46 1.67
C LEU A 33 0.94 -8.09 1.89
N VAL A 34 2.21 -8.10 2.28
CA VAL A 34 3.08 -6.94 2.22
C VAL A 34 4.15 -7.22 1.17
N ILE A 35 4.27 -6.36 0.16
CA ILE A 35 5.40 -6.38 -0.78
C ILE A 35 6.25 -5.15 -0.54
N GLY A 36 7.33 -5.32 0.22
CA GLY A 36 8.27 -4.25 0.50
C GLY A 36 9.22 -4.04 -0.67
N ARG A 37 9.29 -2.82 -1.21
CA ARG A 37 10.43 -2.44 -2.04
C ARG A 37 11.62 -2.26 -1.12
N VAL A 38 12.74 -2.97 -1.31
CA VAL A 38 13.85 -2.97 -0.33
C VAL A 38 15.23 -2.85 -0.97
N GLY A 39 16.02 -1.87 -0.50
CA GLY A 39 17.44 -1.75 -0.81
C GLY A 39 18.34 -2.12 0.37
N GLY A 40 19.66 -1.97 0.21
CA GLY A 40 20.64 -2.28 1.26
C GLY A 40 20.49 -1.50 2.58
N LYS A 41 19.76 -0.38 2.57
CA LYS A 41 19.46 0.45 3.76
C LYS A 41 17.99 0.39 4.18
N SER A 42 17.28 -0.66 3.78
CA SER A 42 15.87 -0.83 4.06
C SER A 42 15.61 -1.08 5.56
N LEU A 43 14.49 -0.54 6.06
CA LEU A 43 14.00 -0.69 7.42
C LEU A 43 13.05 -1.88 7.63
N HIS A 44 12.86 -2.74 6.62
CA HIS A 44 11.90 -3.85 6.68
C HIS A 44 12.10 -4.82 7.86
N LYS A 45 13.31 -4.88 8.44
CA LYS A 45 13.58 -5.67 9.65
C LYS A 45 12.70 -5.24 10.83
N ALA A 46 12.45 -3.93 10.99
CA ALA A 46 11.57 -3.41 12.03
C ALA A 46 10.12 -3.88 11.89
N TRP A 47 9.69 -4.23 10.66
CA TRP A 47 8.33 -4.71 10.41
C TRP A 47 8.10 -6.13 10.93
N ILE A 48 9.18 -6.89 11.20
CA ILE A 48 9.14 -8.30 11.61
C ILE A 48 9.90 -8.58 12.92
N GLU A 49 10.52 -7.58 13.54
CA GLU A 49 11.32 -7.76 14.75
C GLU A 49 10.48 -8.13 15.98
N ASP A 50 9.25 -7.58 16.08
CA ASP A 50 8.34 -7.87 17.19
C ASP A 50 7.70 -9.26 17.02
N THR A 51 8.31 -10.25 17.67
CA THR A 51 7.81 -11.64 17.69
C THR A 51 6.72 -11.87 18.74
N SER A 52 6.38 -10.89 19.58
CA SER A 52 5.29 -11.00 20.56
C SER A 52 3.89 -10.90 19.92
N CYS A 53 3.83 -10.46 18.67
CA CYS A 53 2.60 -10.27 17.91
C CYS A 53 2.54 -11.25 16.73
N THR A 54 1.47 -12.05 16.64
CA THR A 54 1.25 -12.90 15.47
C THR A 54 0.88 -12.06 14.25
N ARG A 55 1.70 -12.09 13.20
CA ARG A 55 1.42 -11.40 11.94
C ARG A 55 0.24 -12.04 11.20
N THR A 56 -0.67 -11.21 10.72
CA THR A 56 -1.85 -11.60 9.91
C THR A 56 -1.58 -11.55 8.40
N TRP A 57 -0.35 -11.21 8.02
CA TRP A 57 0.11 -10.97 6.66
C TRP A 57 1.40 -11.73 6.35
N ASP A 58 1.58 -12.07 5.08
CA ASP A 58 2.84 -12.60 4.54
C ASP A 58 3.70 -11.46 3.98
N LEU A 59 5.03 -11.61 4.06
CA LEU A 59 6.01 -10.65 3.55
C LEU A 59 6.74 -11.21 2.33
N GLN A 60 6.68 -10.45 1.23
CA GLN A 60 7.57 -10.60 0.09
C GLN A 60 8.48 -9.38 -0.04
N LEU A 61 9.76 -9.64 -0.29
CA LEU A 61 10.75 -8.58 -0.49
C LEU A 61 11.05 -8.43 -1.98
N ASN A 62 10.84 -7.23 -2.52
CA ASN A 62 11.21 -6.86 -3.88
C ASN A 62 12.51 -6.02 -3.82
N ALA A 63 13.64 -6.68 -3.98
CA ALA A 63 14.99 -6.19 -3.71
C ALA A 63 15.62 -5.43 -4.89
N TYR A 64 16.42 -4.39 -4.59
CA TYR A 64 17.22 -3.62 -5.57
C TYR A 64 18.54 -3.09 -5.04
N GLY A 65 19.34 -2.56 -5.97
CA GLY A 65 20.68 -2.07 -5.73
C GLY A 65 21.70 -3.20 -5.67
N ASP A 66 22.95 -2.82 -5.39
CA ASP A 66 24.12 -3.70 -5.50
C ASP A 66 24.08 -4.88 -4.52
N THR A 67 23.36 -4.72 -3.40
CA THR A 67 23.22 -5.76 -2.37
C THR A 67 21.94 -6.57 -2.49
N ALA A 68 21.14 -6.39 -3.55
CA ALA A 68 19.83 -7.04 -3.69
C ALA A 68 19.90 -8.57 -3.60
N ALA A 69 20.93 -9.18 -4.20
CA ALA A 69 21.13 -10.63 -4.21
C ALA A 69 21.41 -11.22 -2.80
N GLN A 70 21.75 -10.37 -1.82
CA GLN A 70 22.06 -10.78 -0.45
C GLN A 70 20.82 -10.70 0.47
N ILE A 71 19.70 -10.17 -0.03
CA ILE A 71 18.47 -10.00 0.75
C ILE A 71 17.72 -11.33 0.83
N ALA A 72 17.79 -11.98 2.00
CA ALA A 72 17.15 -13.26 2.24
C ALA A 72 15.61 -13.17 2.20
N ALA A 73 14.98 -14.28 1.81
CA ALA A 73 13.53 -14.43 1.85
C ALA A 73 13.00 -14.39 3.30
N VAL A 74 11.75 -13.99 3.47
CA VAL A 74 11.06 -13.99 4.77
C VAL A 74 9.94 -15.02 4.79
N ASP A 75 8.75 -14.68 4.27
CA ASP A 75 7.64 -15.64 4.14
C ASP A 75 7.53 -16.16 2.70
N LEU A 76 7.77 -15.27 1.71
CA LEU A 76 7.79 -15.58 0.29
C LEU A 76 9.21 -15.36 -0.29
N PRO A 77 9.54 -16.00 -1.43
CA PRO A 77 10.81 -15.79 -2.11
C PRO A 77 11.06 -14.31 -2.42
N THR A 78 12.27 -13.84 -2.12
CA THR A 78 12.74 -12.51 -2.53
C THR A 78 12.79 -12.43 -4.05
N VAL A 79 12.31 -11.32 -4.60
CA VAL A 79 12.38 -11.00 -6.03
C VAL A 79 13.41 -9.91 -6.23
N VAL A 80 14.39 -10.12 -7.11
CA VAL A 80 15.41 -9.12 -7.44
C VAL A 80 15.03 -8.44 -8.75
N ASP A 81 14.82 -7.13 -8.71
CA ASP A 81 14.49 -6.31 -9.89
C ASP A 81 15.05 -4.89 -9.69
N GLN A 82 15.74 -4.36 -10.71
CA GLN A 82 16.40 -3.04 -10.68
C GLN A 82 15.54 -1.90 -11.23
N GLY A 83 14.30 -2.17 -11.64
CA GLY A 83 13.33 -1.15 -12.07
C GLY A 83 12.89 -0.22 -10.94
N THR A 84 12.08 0.78 -11.27
CA THR A 84 11.42 1.62 -10.25
C THR A 84 10.45 0.76 -9.43
N LYS A 85 10.00 1.26 -8.27
CA LYS A 85 9.03 0.53 -7.43
C LYS A 85 7.81 0.06 -8.23
N TRP A 86 7.20 0.97 -8.97
CA TRP A 86 5.93 0.73 -9.64
C TRP A 86 6.06 -0.16 -10.88
N ASP A 87 7.11 0.04 -11.68
CA ASP A 87 7.41 -0.82 -12.83
C ASP A 87 7.80 -2.25 -12.41
N SER A 88 8.63 -2.38 -11.36
CA SER A 88 8.98 -3.67 -10.78
C SER A 88 7.74 -4.41 -10.24
N LEU A 89 6.89 -3.72 -9.47
CA LEU A 89 5.66 -4.31 -8.93
C LEU A 89 4.69 -4.73 -10.05
N ALA A 90 4.57 -3.93 -11.11
CA ALA A 90 3.72 -4.28 -12.24
C ALA A 90 4.21 -5.54 -12.97
N ARG A 91 5.51 -5.65 -13.28
CA ARG A 91 6.11 -6.88 -13.82
C ARG A 91 5.85 -8.06 -12.90
N HIS A 92 6.02 -7.87 -11.60
CA HIS A 92 5.84 -8.92 -10.59
C HIS A 92 4.40 -9.44 -10.55
N PHE A 93 3.41 -8.56 -10.46
CA PHE A 93 2.00 -8.98 -10.45
C PHE A 93 1.54 -9.58 -11.79
N ARG A 94 2.11 -9.16 -12.92
CA ARG A 94 1.84 -9.80 -14.22
C ARG A 94 2.39 -11.22 -14.29
N ALA A 95 3.60 -11.44 -13.76
CA ALA A 95 4.21 -12.76 -13.70
C ALA A 95 3.52 -13.67 -12.65
N HIS A 96 2.92 -13.07 -11.63
CA HIS A 96 2.31 -13.75 -10.49
C HIS A 96 0.87 -13.26 -10.20
N PRO A 97 -0.07 -13.40 -11.16
CA PRO A 97 -1.45 -12.93 -10.98
C PRO A 97 -2.16 -13.61 -9.81
N GLU A 98 -1.75 -14.82 -9.45
CA GLU A 98 -2.28 -15.59 -8.32
C GLU A 98 -2.12 -14.88 -6.97
N LEU A 99 -1.14 -13.98 -6.83
CA LEU A 99 -1.00 -13.16 -5.63
C LEU A 99 -2.21 -12.25 -5.42
N LEU A 100 -2.78 -11.71 -6.50
CA LEU A 100 -3.96 -10.86 -6.43
C LEU A 100 -5.28 -11.66 -6.36
N ASP A 101 -5.23 -12.98 -6.53
CA ASP A 101 -6.35 -13.89 -6.29
C ASP A 101 -6.35 -14.44 -4.87
N ARG A 102 -5.17 -14.64 -4.28
CA ARG A 102 -5.00 -15.28 -2.97
C ARG A 102 -5.23 -14.36 -1.78
N TYR A 103 -4.83 -13.09 -1.90
CA TYR A 103 -4.88 -12.14 -0.79
C TYR A 103 -6.04 -11.15 -0.95
N ASP A 104 -6.63 -10.71 0.16
CA ASP A 104 -7.73 -9.73 0.17
C ASP A 104 -7.19 -8.30 -0.01
N TYR A 105 -6.04 -8.02 0.60
CA TYR A 105 -5.35 -6.72 0.56
C TYR A 105 -3.85 -6.92 0.36
N VAL A 106 -3.24 -5.96 -0.34
CA VAL A 106 -1.80 -5.83 -0.48
C VAL A 106 -1.33 -4.47 -0.01
N MET A 107 -0.29 -4.44 0.83
CA MET A 107 0.40 -3.22 1.24
C MET A 107 1.74 -3.11 0.53
N LEU A 108 2.06 -1.93 0.01
CA LEU A 108 3.22 -1.70 -0.84
C LEU A 108 4.14 -0.62 -0.23
N PRO A 109 4.83 -0.89 0.90
CA PRO A 109 5.66 0.10 1.57
C PRO A 109 7.01 0.35 0.86
N ASP A 110 7.47 1.60 0.92
CA ASP A 110 8.84 2.02 0.63
C ASP A 110 9.82 1.54 1.71
N ASP A 111 11.11 1.60 1.40
CA ASP A 111 12.16 0.97 2.21
C ASP A 111 12.62 1.82 3.41
N ASP A 112 12.25 3.10 3.51
CA ASP A 112 12.53 4.03 4.62
C ASP A 112 11.39 4.18 5.63
N LEU A 113 10.35 3.38 5.51
CA LEU A 113 9.20 3.48 6.39
C LEU A 113 9.45 2.69 7.66
N LEU A 114 9.54 3.40 8.79
CA LEU A 114 9.58 2.78 10.11
C LEU A 114 8.14 2.51 10.58
N MET A 115 7.83 1.23 10.74
CA MET A 115 6.55 0.70 11.21
C MET A 115 6.79 -0.55 12.05
N THR A 116 5.81 -0.94 12.87
CA THR A 116 5.88 -2.16 13.68
C THR A 116 4.98 -3.25 13.08
N ALA A 117 5.27 -4.52 13.39
CA ALA A 117 4.41 -5.65 13.01
C ALA A 117 2.95 -5.46 13.46
N ARG A 118 2.75 -4.96 14.69
CA ARG A 118 1.44 -4.64 15.25
C ARG A 118 0.75 -3.51 14.50
N GLY A 119 1.50 -2.47 14.12
CA GLY A 119 0.98 -1.39 13.28
C GLY A 119 0.47 -1.91 11.94
N ILE A 120 1.22 -2.78 11.28
CA ILE A 120 0.83 -3.37 10.00
C ILE A 120 -0.40 -4.27 10.12
N ASN A 121 -0.48 -5.09 11.18
CA ASN A 121 -1.72 -5.84 11.49
C ASN A 121 -2.92 -4.88 11.60
N ARG A 122 -2.75 -3.80 12.37
CA ARG A 122 -3.83 -2.84 12.60
C ARG A 122 -4.26 -2.10 11.33
N ILE A 123 -3.34 -1.82 10.41
CA ILE A 123 -3.67 -1.28 9.07
C ILE A 123 -4.66 -2.19 8.35
N PHE A 124 -4.38 -3.49 8.25
CA PHE A 124 -5.26 -4.45 7.57
C PHE A 124 -6.59 -4.63 8.31
N GLU A 125 -6.57 -4.72 9.65
CA GLU A 125 -7.79 -4.78 10.47
C GLU A 125 -8.72 -3.60 10.17
N MET A 126 -8.19 -2.38 10.14
CA MET A 126 -8.97 -1.18 9.86
C MET A 126 -9.45 -1.13 8.40
N ALA A 127 -8.61 -1.55 7.44
CA ALA A 127 -9.00 -1.61 6.04
C ALA A 127 -10.22 -2.53 5.84
N VAL A 128 -10.22 -3.70 6.49
CA VAL A 128 -11.34 -4.64 6.46
C VAL A 128 -12.55 -4.11 7.23
N ALA A 129 -12.35 -3.66 8.48
CA ALA A 129 -13.45 -3.23 9.37
C ALA A 129 -14.24 -2.04 8.82
N HIS A 130 -13.60 -1.19 8.01
CA HIS A 130 -14.24 -0.02 7.40
C HIS A 130 -14.53 -0.19 5.91
N ASP A 131 -14.31 -1.39 5.35
CA ASP A 131 -14.43 -1.70 3.92
C ASP A 131 -13.78 -0.63 3.03
N LEU A 132 -12.52 -0.32 3.34
CA LEU A 132 -11.71 0.63 2.58
C LEU A 132 -11.21 -0.05 1.31
N THR A 133 -11.24 0.66 0.19
CA THR A 133 -10.64 0.22 -1.06
C THR A 133 -9.13 0.47 -1.05
N ILE A 134 -8.72 1.61 -0.49
CA ILE A 134 -7.33 2.00 -0.33
C ILE A 134 -7.15 2.77 0.98
N ALA A 135 -6.05 2.52 1.67
CA ALA A 135 -5.70 3.20 2.90
C ALA A 135 -4.19 3.41 3.00
N GLN A 136 -3.76 4.28 3.91
CA GLN A 136 -2.38 4.30 4.38
C GLN A 136 -2.34 4.69 5.86
N PRO A 137 -1.31 4.27 6.62
CA PRO A 137 -1.10 4.75 7.98
C PRO A 137 -0.78 6.25 7.99
N ALA A 138 -1.18 6.97 9.04
CA ALA A 138 -0.84 8.38 9.16
C ALA A 138 0.66 8.59 9.38
N MET A 139 1.19 9.74 8.93
CA MET A 139 2.60 10.07 9.14
C MET A 139 2.82 10.67 10.52
N SER A 140 3.87 10.23 11.22
CA SER A 140 4.31 10.84 12.47
C SER A 140 4.86 12.26 12.28
N MET A 141 4.96 13.04 13.36
CA MET A 141 5.59 14.37 13.32
C MET A 141 7.09 14.34 12.94
N ASP A 142 7.74 13.19 13.17
CA ASP A 142 9.15 12.95 12.82
C ASP A 142 9.35 12.56 11.36
N SER A 143 8.28 12.51 10.56
CA SER A 143 8.37 12.16 9.16
C SER A 143 8.89 13.32 8.31
N PHE A 144 9.57 13.00 7.20
CA PHE A 144 9.67 13.91 6.07
C PHE A 144 8.36 13.86 5.27
N VAL A 145 7.64 14.98 5.18
CA VAL A 145 6.25 14.99 4.68
C VAL A 145 6.10 15.74 3.36
N SER A 146 5.54 15.07 2.35
CA SER A 146 5.11 15.67 1.07
C SER A 146 3.78 16.39 1.25
N TYR A 147 2.81 15.67 1.82
CA TYR A 147 1.42 16.08 1.95
C TYR A 147 1.01 16.18 3.43
N PRO A 148 1.04 17.38 4.03
CA PRO A 148 0.76 17.56 5.47
C PRO A 148 -0.60 17.02 5.93
N VAL A 149 -1.55 16.93 4.99
CA VAL A 149 -2.87 16.38 5.25
C VAL A 149 -2.85 14.90 5.67
N LEU A 150 -1.78 14.17 5.34
CA LEU A 150 -1.59 12.74 5.66
C LEU A 150 -0.88 12.53 7.01
N MET A 151 -0.49 13.62 7.69
CA MET A 151 0.05 13.54 9.06
C MET A 151 -1.04 13.14 10.05
N GLN A 152 -0.64 12.46 11.11
CA GLN A 152 -1.53 12.03 12.18
C GLN A 152 -2.28 13.23 12.78
N CYS A 153 -3.59 13.06 12.97
CA CYS A 153 -4.43 13.99 13.69
C CYS A 153 -5.00 13.29 14.94
N PRO A 154 -4.46 13.57 16.14
CA PRO A 154 -4.94 12.96 17.37
C PRO A 154 -6.45 13.14 17.59
N GLY A 155 -7.09 12.11 18.13
CA GLY A 155 -8.54 12.05 18.34
C GLY A 155 -9.33 11.52 17.14
N PHE A 156 -8.68 11.23 16.01
CA PHE A 156 -9.25 10.45 14.92
C PHE A 156 -8.83 9.00 15.00
N SER A 157 -9.74 8.11 14.61
CA SER A 157 -9.39 6.76 14.18
C SER A 157 -8.93 6.78 12.73
N LEU A 158 -9.69 7.44 11.85
CA LEU A 158 -9.35 7.62 10.44
C LEU A 158 -9.96 8.89 9.87
N ARG A 159 -9.40 9.33 8.75
CA ARG A 159 -9.90 10.46 7.96
C ARG A 159 -10.00 10.07 6.49
N TYR A 160 -11.16 10.35 5.89
CA TYR A 160 -11.41 10.09 4.47
C TYR A 160 -10.86 11.22 3.62
N THR A 161 -10.11 10.88 2.58
CA THR A 161 -9.34 11.82 1.75
C THR A 161 -9.44 11.47 0.28
N ASN A 162 -9.35 12.47 -0.59
CA ASN A 162 -9.32 12.29 -2.03
C ASN A 162 -7.90 12.02 -2.58
N HIS A 163 -6.92 11.83 -1.71
CA HIS A 163 -5.53 11.60 -2.08
C HIS A 163 -4.80 10.81 -0.99
N LEU A 164 -3.98 9.86 -1.43
CA LEU A 164 -3.07 9.06 -0.62
C LEU A 164 -1.74 8.96 -1.37
N GLU A 165 -0.63 8.92 -0.64
CA GLU A 165 0.72 8.97 -1.23
C GLU A 165 1.18 7.56 -1.63
N CYS A 166 2.04 7.47 -2.65
CA CYS A 166 2.54 6.20 -3.16
C CYS A 166 3.47 5.42 -2.23
N MET A 167 3.92 6.02 -1.13
CA MET A 167 4.95 5.40 -0.29
C MET A 167 4.46 4.17 0.48
N SER A 168 3.19 4.11 0.90
CA SER A 168 2.70 3.03 1.76
C SER A 168 1.22 2.67 1.58
N PRO A 169 0.71 2.54 0.34
CA PRO A 169 -0.69 2.24 0.14
C PRO A 169 -0.98 0.77 0.54
N CYS A 170 -2.07 0.58 1.27
CA CYS A 170 -2.74 -0.69 1.50
C CYS A 170 -3.99 -0.72 0.61
N ILE A 171 -4.02 -1.64 -0.35
CA ILE A 171 -4.98 -1.65 -1.47
C ILE A 171 -5.70 -2.99 -1.48
N LYS A 172 -7.03 -2.95 -1.64
CA LYS A 172 -7.84 -4.15 -1.90
C LYS A 172 -7.36 -4.79 -3.21
N THR A 173 -7.03 -6.07 -3.22
CA THR A 173 -6.40 -6.71 -4.40
C THR A 173 -7.28 -6.65 -5.64
N SER A 174 -8.60 -6.73 -5.48
CA SER A 174 -9.57 -6.52 -6.56
C SER A 174 -9.43 -5.14 -7.22
N TYR A 175 -9.11 -4.10 -6.44
CA TYR A 175 -8.86 -2.77 -6.96
C TYR A 175 -7.44 -2.62 -7.52
N MET A 176 -6.45 -3.28 -6.91
CA MET A 176 -5.08 -3.31 -7.44
C MET A 176 -5.06 -3.82 -8.89
N LYS A 177 -5.85 -4.85 -9.22
CA LYS A 177 -6.03 -5.34 -10.60
C LYS A 177 -6.48 -4.25 -11.57
N THR A 178 -7.33 -3.33 -11.11
CA THR A 178 -7.80 -2.18 -11.92
C THR A 178 -6.72 -1.11 -12.08
N LEU A 179 -5.85 -0.95 -11.08
CA LEU A 179 -4.77 0.04 -11.11
C LEU A 179 -3.55 -0.42 -11.92
N LEU A 180 -3.29 -1.73 -12.04
CA LEU A 180 -2.10 -2.26 -12.70
C LEU A 180 -1.83 -1.69 -14.10
N PRO A 181 -2.80 -1.65 -15.04
CA PRO A 181 -2.55 -1.10 -16.38
C PRO A 181 -2.15 0.38 -16.38
N ILE A 182 -2.58 1.12 -15.35
CA ILE A 182 -2.27 2.54 -15.18
C ILE A 182 -0.85 2.71 -14.63
N ILE A 183 -0.50 1.90 -13.63
CA ILE A 183 0.83 1.87 -13.00
C ILE A 183 1.90 1.49 -14.03
N GLU A 184 1.61 0.54 -14.91
CA GLU A 184 2.50 0.13 -16.01
C GLU A 184 2.83 1.27 -16.97
N LYS A 185 1.88 2.18 -17.18
CA LYS A 185 2.04 3.31 -18.09
C LYS A 185 2.76 4.49 -17.44
N TYR A 186 2.60 4.66 -16.13
CA TYR A 186 3.07 5.81 -15.35
C TYR A 186 4.08 5.35 -14.29
N VAL A 187 5.32 5.16 -14.76
CA VAL A 187 6.39 4.39 -14.12
C VAL A 187 6.96 5.03 -12.86
N CYS A 188 6.87 6.36 -12.69
CA CYS A 188 7.38 7.03 -11.49
C CYS A 188 6.38 7.00 -10.32
N GLY A 189 5.08 6.92 -10.62
CA GLY A 189 4.00 6.87 -9.64
C GLY A 189 3.59 8.22 -9.03
N TRP A 190 4.35 9.31 -9.26
CA TRP A 190 4.08 10.65 -8.69
C TRP A 190 2.86 11.35 -9.32
N GLY A 191 2.33 10.83 -10.43
CA GLY A 191 1.01 11.23 -10.96
C GLY A 191 -0.10 10.21 -10.67
N ALA A 192 0.26 8.94 -10.47
CA ALA A 192 -0.71 7.86 -10.29
C ALA A 192 -1.36 7.91 -8.89
N ASP A 193 -0.59 8.25 -7.86
CA ASP A 193 -1.09 8.40 -6.49
C ASP A 193 -2.18 9.47 -6.33
N HIS A 194 -2.16 10.50 -7.18
CA HIS A 194 -3.21 11.51 -7.26
C HIS A 194 -4.56 11.00 -7.74
N ILE A 195 -4.60 9.87 -8.45
CA ILE A 195 -5.84 9.37 -9.08
C ILE A 195 -6.38 8.10 -8.41
N TRP A 196 -5.57 7.35 -7.67
CA TRP A 196 -6.01 6.08 -7.05
C TRP A 196 -7.18 6.22 -6.09
N ALA A 197 -7.28 7.32 -5.35
CA ALA A 197 -8.40 7.53 -4.42
C ALA A 197 -9.72 7.86 -5.15
N LEU A 198 -9.68 8.13 -6.46
CA LEU A 198 -10.81 8.68 -7.21
C LEU A 198 -11.14 7.92 -8.51
N LEU A 199 -10.37 6.90 -8.89
CA LEU A 199 -10.64 6.09 -10.08
C LEU A 199 -11.78 5.07 -9.89
N MET A 200 -12.06 4.67 -8.65
CA MET A 200 -13.15 3.75 -8.32
C MET A 200 -14.53 4.38 -8.56
N GLU A 201 -15.53 3.55 -8.86
CA GLU A 201 -16.89 3.96 -9.21
C GLU A 201 -17.58 4.82 -8.13
N ASP A 202 -17.50 4.38 -6.86
CA ASP A 202 -17.97 5.15 -5.71
C ASP A 202 -16.79 5.42 -4.75
N PRO A 203 -16.06 6.54 -4.92
CA PRO A 203 -14.90 6.84 -4.09
C PRO A 203 -15.25 7.37 -2.70
N ALA A 204 -16.54 7.66 -2.43
CA ALA A 204 -16.94 8.24 -1.16
C ALA A 204 -16.68 7.25 -0.02
N TYR A 205 -15.88 7.69 0.96
CA TYR A 205 -15.56 6.92 2.17
C TYR A 205 -14.81 5.59 1.91
N LYS A 206 -14.14 5.47 0.75
CA LYS A 206 -13.35 4.29 0.37
C LYS A 206 -11.85 4.48 0.42
N ALA A 207 -11.38 5.73 0.51
CA ALA A 207 -9.98 6.09 0.64
C ALA A 207 -9.74 6.83 1.97
N ALA A 208 -8.85 6.32 2.81
CA ALA A 208 -8.60 6.91 4.13
C ALA A 208 -7.13 6.91 4.57
N VAL A 209 -6.77 7.92 5.34
CA VAL A 209 -5.58 7.90 6.20
C VAL A 209 -6.00 7.39 7.58
N LEU A 210 -5.23 6.46 8.13
CA LEU A 210 -5.52 5.78 9.39
C LEU A 210 -4.73 6.44 10.52
N ASP A 211 -5.40 7.15 11.42
CA ASP A 211 -4.76 7.92 12.50
C ASP A 211 -4.43 7.07 13.74
N GLU A 212 -5.04 5.89 13.91
CA GLU A 212 -4.70 4.95 14.99
C GLU A 212 -3.32 4.30 14.84
N VAL A 213 -2.77 4.32 13.63
CA VAL A 213 -1.49 3.71 13.29
C VAL A 213 -0.61 4.73 12.59
N THR A 214 0.63 4.83 13.07
CA THR A 214 1.59 5.78 12.52
C THR A 214 2.72 5.06 11.80
N MET A 215 3.16 5.64 10.69
CA MET A 215 4.46 5.36 10.10
C MET A 215 5.37 6.58 10.22
N THR A 216 6.68 6.34 10.29
CA THR A 216 7.67 7.42 10.19
C THR A 216 8.44 7.28 8.89
N HIS A 217 8.34 8.29 8.01
CA HIS A 217 9.17 8.38 6.81
C HIS A 217 10.54 8.98 7.19
N THR A 218 11.57 8.14 7.21
CA THR A 218 12.84 8.43 7.89
C THR A 218 13.88 9.17 7.04
N ARG A 219 13.68 9.29 5.73
CA ARG A 219 14.64 9.90 4.80
C ARG A 219 14.04 11.13 4.13
N ALA A 220 14.91 12.08 3.79
CA ALA A 220 14.49 13.29 3.10
C ALA A 220 14.17 12.99 1.62
N PHE A 221 13.20 13.69 1.06
CA PHE A 221 12.96 13.68 -0.38
C PHE A 221 14.23 14.06 -1.15
N TYR A 222 14.36 13.59 -2.38
CA TYR A 222 15.53 13.87 -3.24
C TYR A 222 16.85 13.27 -2.74
N THR A 223 16.79 12.32 -1.82
CA THR A 223 17.96 11.56 -1.37
C THR A 223 17.83 10.10 -1.79
N GLY A 224 18.84 9.56 -2.47
CA GLY A 224 18.87 8.16 -2.93
C GLY A 224 18.88 8.00 -4.45
N THR A 225 19.07 6.75 -4.90
CA THR A 225 19.31 6.38 -6.31
C THR A 225 18.06 6.43 -7.19
N LEU A 226 16.88 6.67 -6.61
CA LEU A 226 15.60 6.73 -7.34
C LEU A 226 15.59 7.89 -8.35
N TYR A 227 16.09 9.06 -7.98
CA TYR A 227 16.11 10.23 -8.86
C TYR A 227 17.09 10.06 -10.02
N ASP A 228 18.21 9.37 -9.79
CA ASP A 228 19.14 8.96 -10.85
C ASP A 228 18.47 7.98 -11.82
N SER A 229 17.58 7.10 -11.31
CA SER A 229 16.84 6.16 -12.17
C SER A 229 15.81 6.86 -13.06
N PHE A 230 15.09 7.88 -12.55
CA PHE A 230 14.17 8.67 -13.36
C PHE A 230 14.91 9.46 -14.45
N ALA A 231 16.03 10.09 -14.09
CA ALA A 231 16.88 10.79 -15.06
C ALA A 231 17.41 9.84 -16.16
N LYS A 232 17.85 8.63 -15.80
CA LYS A 232 18.30 7.60 -16.75
C LYS A 232 17.18 7.10 -17.67
N GLN A 233 15.93 7.11 -17.20
CA GLN A 233 14.76 6.74 -18.00
C GLN A 233 14.17 7.93 -18.78
N GLY A 234 14.76 9.14 -18.66
CA GLY A 234 14.24 10.35 -19.30
C GLY A 234 12.88 10.80 -18.75
N VAL A 235 12.49 10.34 -17.55
CA VAL A 235 11.21 10.64 -16.92
C VAL A 235 11.37 11.78 -15.94
N ASN A 236 10.56 12.84 -16.10
CA ASN A 236 10.41 13.88 -15.09
C ASN A 236 9.12 13.63 -14.27
N PRO A 237 9.21 13.31 -12.97
CA PRO A 237 8.03 13.04 -12.15
C PRO A 237 6.99 14.16 -12.16
N PHE A 238 7.43 15.42 -12.23
CA PHE A 238 6.52 16.57 -12.27
C PHE A 238 5.74 16.67 -13.58
N ASP A 239 6.33 16.24 -14.69
CA ASP A 239 5.64 16.24 -15.98
C ASP A 239 4.65 15.08 -16.05
N GLU A 240 4.96 13.93 -15.43
CA GLU A 240 4.01 12.83 -15.28
C GLU A 240 2.77 13.25 -14.49
N VAL A 241 2.92 14.02 -13.40
CA VAL A 241 1.79 14.58 -12.65
C VAL A 241 0.91 15.43 -13.57
N LYS A 242 1.50 16.35 -14.33
CA LYS A 242 0.74 17.21 -15.26
C LYS A 242 0.01 16.38 -16.32
N VAL A 243 0.70 15.41 -16.92
CA VAL A 243 0.13 14.55 -17.96
C VAL A 243 -1.04 13.77 -17.41
N VAL A 244 -0.86 13.08 -16.27
CA VAL A 244 -1.89 12.21 -15.68
C VAL A 244 -3.10 13.02 -15.24
N THR A 245 -2.91 14.11 -14.51
CA THR A 245 -4.02 14.93 -14.01
C THR A 245 -4.80 15.61 -15.15
N ALA A 246 -4.13 15.97 -16.23
CA ALA A 246 -4.76 16.57 -17.40
C ALA A 246 -5.67 15.62 -18.20
N LEU A 247 -5.60 14.30 -17.97
CA LEU A 247 -6.47 13.31 -18.64
C LEU A 247 -7.92 13.41 -18.22
N PHE A 248 -8.21 13.99 -17.06
CA PHE A 248 -9.54 13.97 -16.45
C PHE A 248 -10.21 15.34 -16.49
N GLU A 249 -11.51 15.35 -16.76
CA GLU A 249 -12.30 16.58 -16.81
C GLU A 249 -12.69 17.11 -15.42
N ASN A 250 -12.78 16.23 -14.42
CA ASN A 250 -13.21 16.54 -13.06
C ASN A 250 -12.11 16.31 -12.01
N PHE A 251 -10.83 16.44 -12.41
CA PHE A 251 -9.72 16.30 -11.47
C PHE A 251 -9.81 17.37 -10.37
N PRO A 252 -9.74 17.01 -9.06
CA PRO A 252 -9.85 18.00 -7.99
C PRO A 252 -8.67 18.97 -7.96
N GLU A 253 -8.95 20.26 -7.83
CA GLU A 253 -7.92 21.29 -7.68
C GLU A 253 -7.16 21.21 -6.35
N ARG A 254 -7.71 20.48 -5.37
CA ARG A 254 -7.18 20.44 -4.00
C ARG A 254 -7.29 19.07 -3.40
N THR A 255 -6.30 18.74 -2.57
CA THR A 255 -6.43 17.67 -1.60
C THR A 255 -7.37 18.08 -0.47
N VAL A 256 -8.42 17.30 -0.27
CA VAL A 256 -9.48 17.55 0.70
C VAL A 256 -9.67 16.31 1.58
N VAL A 257 -9.70 16.55 2.89
CA VAL A 257 -10.22 15.57 3.86
C VAL A 257 -11.68 15.90 4.08
N TYR A 258 -12.57 14.99 3.70
CA TYR A 258 -14.01 15.24 3.57
C TYR A 258 -14.85 14.43 4.55
N GLY A 259 -14.21 13.76 5.50
CA GLY A 259 -14.90 13.15 6.63
C GLY A 259 -13.92 12.40 7.51
N GLY A 260 -14.40 11.85 8.61
CA GLY A 260 -13.60 10.98 9.44
C GLY A 260 -14.41 10.27 10.50
N LEU A 261 -13.72 9.36 11.18
CA LEU A 261 -14.19 8.69 12.39
C LEU A 261 -13.31 9.15 13.54
N LEU A 262 -13.92 9.66 14.60
CA LEU A 262 -13.21 9.96 15.84
C LEU A 262 -12.86 8.68 16.59
N SER A 263 -11.91 8.77 17.53
CA SER A 263 -11.48 7.65 18.37
C SER A 263 -12.59 7.07 19.26
N ASP A 264 -13.68 7.82 19.47
CA ASP A 264 -14.88 7.37 20.18
C ASP A 264 -15.92 6.71 19.24
N GLY A 265 -15.61 6.56 17.95
CA GLY A 265 -16.51 6.00 16.93
C GLY A 265 -17.49 7.02 16.32
N LYS A 266 -17.46 8.30 16.71
CA LYS A 266 -18.34 9.32 16.13
C LYS A 266 -17.89 9.70 14.72
N ARG A 267 -18.82 9.64 13.77
CA ARG A 267 -18.62 10.13 12.39
C ARG A 267 -18.68 11.65 12.34
N VAL A 268 -17.80 12.25 11.55
CA VAL A 268 -17.74 13.70 11.35
C VAL A 268 -17.65 14.04 9.86
N GLY A 269 -18.32 15.12 9.46
CA GLY A 269 -18.32 15.63 8.08
C GLY A 269 -17.19 16.63 7.80
N ASN A 270 -17.19 17.17 6.58
CA ASN A 270 -16.16 18.04 6.01
C ASN A 270 -15.74 19.19 6.93
N THR A 271 -16.70 19.98 7.41
CA THR A 271 -16.43 21.17 8.23
C THR A 271 -15.63 20.80 9.47
N GLN A 272 -16.07 19.78 10.19
CA GLN A 272 -15.49 19.40 11.48
C GLN A 272 -14.11 18.74 11.31
N VAL A 273 -13.94 17.87 10.31
CA VAL A 273 -12.65 17.24 10.07
C VAL A 273 -11.60 18.24 9.59
N GLN A 274 -11.97 19.19 8.72
CA GLN A 274 -11.05 20.19 8.23
C GLN A 274 -10.66 21.19 9.31
N LEU A 275 -11.61 21.59 10.16
CA LEU A 275 -11.32 22.43 11.32
C LEU A 275 -10.32 21.75 12.26
N ARG A 276 -10.61 20.52 12.71
CA ARG A 276 -9.75 19.80 13.66
C ARG A 276 -8.37 19.52 13.10
N ASN A 277 -8.30 19.01 11.87
CA ASN A 277 -7.04 18.69 11.23
C ASN A 277 -6.24 19.96 10.91
N GLY A 278 -6.89 20.99 10.36
CA GLY A 278 -6.27 22.28 10.07
C GLY A 278 -5.70 22.94 11.33
N MET A 279 -6.47 22.98 12.42
CA MET A 279 -6.02 23.48 13.72
C MET A 279 -4.83 22.67 14.25
N HIS A 280 -4.91 21.33 14.18
CA HIS A 280 -3.82 20.47 14.63
C HIS A 280 -2.52 20.79 13.89
N LEU A 281 -2.54 20.84 12.55
CA LEU A 281 -1.36 21.16 11.75
C LEU A 281 -0.80 22.56 12.05
N VAL A 282 -1.66 23.56 12.25
CA VAL A 282 -1.21 24.91 12.64
C VAL A 282 -0.50 24.90 13.99
N LEU A 283 -1.08 24.21 14.98
CA LEU A 283 -0.56 24.18 16.35
C LEU A 283 0.73 23.34 16.49
N THR A 284 0.91 22.33 15.66
CA THR A 284 2.08 21.44 15.73
C THR A 284 3.17 21.76 14.72
N ALA A 285 2.95 22.68 13.78
CA ALA A 285 3.87 23.01 12.70
C ALA A 285 5.33 23.18 13.15
N LEU A 286 5.58 23.95 14.22
CA LEU A 286 6.93 24.22 14.73
C LEU A 286 7.66 22.98 15.27
N LYS A 287 6.94 21.88 15.55
CA LYS A 287 7.50 20.61 16.04
C LYS A 287 7.85 19.64 14.92
N THR A 288 7.61 20.01 13.66
CA THR A 288 7.80 19.13 12.50
C THR A 288 9.09 19.47 11.74
N LYS A 289 9.55 18.56 10.88
CA LYS A 289 10.73 18.81 10.03
C LYS A 289 10.52 19.90 8.97
N THR A 290 9.28 20.28 8.64
CA THR A 290 8.98 21.29 7.60
C THR A 290 7.93 22.31 8.05
N PRO A 291 8.20 23.12 9.10
CA PRO A 291 7.16 23.92 9.78
C PRO A 291 6.32 24.81 8.86
N TYR A 292 6.94 25.53 7.93
CA TYR A 292 6.23 26.41 7.01
C TYR A 292 5.23 25.65 6.12
N LYS A 293 5.62 24.47 5.60
CA LYS A 293 4.76 23.63 4.76
C LYS A 293 3.54 23.15 5.55
N ILE A 294 3.76 22.67 6.77
CA ILE A 294 2.72 22.17 7.66
C ILE A 294 1.75 23.30 8.03
N PHE A 295 2.27 24.44 8.49
CA PHE A 295 1.48 25.61 8.85
C PHE A 295 0.62 26.09 7.68
N ARG A 296 1.22 26.27 6.49
CA ARG A 296 0.51 26.74 5.28
C ARG A 296 -0.62 25.78 4.89
N LYS A 297 -0.40 24.46 4.98
CA LYS A 297 -1.48 23.49 4.71
C LYS A 297 -2.56 23.55 5.79
N GLY A 298 -2.19 23.68 7.06
CA GLY A 298 -3.13 23.86 8.16
C GLY A 298 -4.07 25.05 7.95
N VAL A 299 -3.51 26.23 7.65
CA VAL A 299 -4.30 27.44 7.28
C VAL A 299 -5.17 27.18 6.05
N GLY A 300 -4.61 26.53 5.01
CA GLY A 300 -5.37 26.16 3.82
C GLY A 300 -6.59 25.28 4.14
N MET A 301 -6.45 24.32 5.07
CA MET A 301 -7.56 23.49 5.52
C MET A 301 -8.62 24.27 6.29
N LEU A 302 -8.22 25.26 7.09
CA LEU A 302 -9.17 26.16 7.77
C LEU A 302 -9.97 26.99 6.76
N ILE A 303 -9.36 27.43 5.66
CA ILE A 303 -10.07 28.10 4.55
C ILE A 303 -11.01 27.11 3.83
N GLN A 304 -10.59 25.85 3.69
CA GLN A 304 -11.42 24.80 3.08
C GLN A 304 -12.68 24.45 3.89
N VAL A 305 -12.76 24.82 5.17
CA VAL A 305 -14.01 24.72 5.96
C VAL A 305 -15.17 25.46 5.28
N PHE A 306 -14.88 26.60 4.63
CA PHE A 306 -15.88 27.42 3.94
C PHE A 306 -16.00 27.06 2.47
N THR A 307 -14.89 26.72 1.81
CA THR A 307 -14.86 26.50 0.34
C THR A 307 -15.15 25.05 -0.07
N GLN A 308 -15.07 24.09 0.86
CA GLN A 308 -15.21 22.64 0.59
C GLN A 308 -16.16 21.94 1.59
N SER A 309 -17.07 22.69 2.22
CA SER A 309 -18.03 22.16 3.20
C SER A 309 -18.97 21.09 2.63
N ALA A 310 -19.29 21.18 1.33
CA ALA A 310 -20.14 20.22 0.61
C ALA A 310 -19.35 19.30 -0.34
N TYR A 311 -18.01 19.30 -0.28
CA TYR A 311 -17.20 18.46 -1.17
C TYR A 311 -17.51 16.98 -0.97
N ARG A 312 -17.75 16.28 -2.08
CA ARG A 312 -17.84 14.83 -2.13
C ARG A 312 -17.00 14.33 -3.29
N PRO A 313 -16.13 13.32 -3.09
CA PRO A 313 -15.37 12.78 -4.22
C PRO A 313 -16.33 12.14 -5.22
N THR A 314 -15.98 12.25 -6.50
CA THR A 314 -16.68 11.59 -7.61
C THR A 314 -15.66 10.83 -8.44
N GLN A 315 -16.08 9.76 -9.10
CA GLN A 315 -15.20 9.01 -9.98
C GLN A 315 -14.59 9.94 -11.03
N LEU A 316 -13.29 9.84 -11.24
CA LEU A 316 -12.60 10.58 -12.29
C LEU A 316 -13.09 10.14 -13.67
N ARG A 317 -13.40 11.11 -14.53
CA ARG A 317 -13.88 10.89 -15.90
C ARG A 317 -12.82 11.33 -16.90
N LEU A 318 -12.46 10.42 -17.79
CA LEU A 318 -11.54 10.70 -18.88
C LEU A 318 -12.12 11.75 -19.82
N LYS A 319 -11.28 12.66 -20.29
CA LYS A 319 -11.60 13.53 -21.40
C LYS A 319 -11.77 12.69 -22.67
N LYS A 320 -12.77 13.04 -23.48
CA LYS A 320 -13.06 12.36 -24.76
C LYS A 320 -11.87 12.32 -25.72
N SER A 321 -10.94 13.26 -25.61
CA SER A 321 -9.69 13.32 -26.38
C SER A 321 -8.60 12.35 -25.93
N SER A 322 -8.84 11.56 -24.88
CA SER A 322 -7.83 10.68 -24.27
C SER A 322 -8.30 9.22 -24.09
N PRO A 323 -8.89 8.58 -25.12
CA PRO A 323 -9.48 7.23 -24.97
C PRO A 323 -8.45 6.14 -24.64
N ASP A 324 -7.21 6.24 -25.14
CA ASP A 324 -6.14 5.26 -24.89
C ASP A 324 -5.30 5.60 -23.64
N ALA A 325 -5.86 6.39 -22.71
CA ALA A 325 -5.19 6.83 -21.49
C ALA A 325 -4.76 5.66 -20.57
N PHE A 326 -5.45 4.52 -20.60
CA PHE A 326 -5.18 3.37 -19.73
C PHE A 326 -4.92 2.05 -20.46
N LYS A 327 -4.83 2.06 -21.79
CA LYS A 327 -4.39 0.88 -22.54
C LYS A 327 -2.90 0.63 -22.23
N SER A 328 -2.55 -0.63 -21.94
CA SER A 328 -1.15 -1.03 -21.75
C SER A 328 -0.34 -0.77 -23.03
N PRO A 329 0.99 -0.54 -22.94
CA PRO A 329 1.83 -0.38 -24.13
C PRO A 329 1.71 -1.56 -25.12
N GLU A 330 1.51 -2.77 -24.61
CA GLU A 330 1.33 -3.99 -25.41
C GLU A 330 0.02 -3.97 -26.22
N THR A 331 -1.04 -3.36 -25.69
CA THR A 331 -2.32 -3.22 -26.40
C THR A 331 -2.16 -2.36 -27.66
N LYS A 332 -1.28 -1.33 -27.62
CA LYS A 332 -0.98 -0.52 -28.80
C LYS A 332 -0.22 -1.28 -29.88
N ILE A 333 0.66 -2.21 -29.50
CA ILE A 333 1.42 -3.04 -30.45
C ILE A 333 0.51 -4.08 -31.10
N ALA A 334 -0.42 -4.67 -30.34
CA ALA A 334 -1.43 -5.57 -30.87
C ALA A 334 -2.40 -4.87 -31.85
N ASP A 335 -2.82 -3.63 -31.55
CA ASP A 335 -3.67 -2.81 -32.43
C ASP A 335 -2.95 -2.33 -33.72
N LEU A 336 -1.61 -2.37 -33.76
CA LEU A 336 -0.78 -1.99 -34.92
C LEU A 336 -0.41 -3.17 -35.83
N VAL A 337 -0.64 -4.39 -35.38
CA VAL A 337 -0.32 -5.65 -36.08
C VAL A 337 -1.59 -6.41 -36.50
N ALA A 338 -2.77 -5.87 -36.20
CA ALA A 338 -4.08 -6.33 -36.67
C ALA A 338 -4.55 -5.53 -37.90
#